data_AF-A0AA39MXG0-F1
#
_entry.id   AF-A0AA39MXG0-F1
#
_cell.length_a   1.000
_cell.length_b   1.000
_cell.length_c   1.000
_cell.angle_alpha   90.00
_cell.angle_beta   90.00
_cell.angle_gamma   90.00
#
_symmetry.space_group_name_H-M   'P 1'
#
loop_
_entity.id
_entity.type
_entity.pdbx_description
1 polymer ?
#
loop_
_entity_poly.entity_id
_entity_poly.type
_entity_poly.pdbx_seq_one_letter_code
_entity_poly.pdbx_strand_id
1 'polypeptide(L)'
;GCSGRLRQEFRELEMLDDITIRIYESTLPITVIRETRYSLIHSFQEYIGTEYTPVNMDARLMWSIINPFDMVDATDLEWEKTFITHNPSKLFKSSKQVNLLGPQPGRPSLPSTIHESLNVRNVTPMKAAEKRKVPVSPAGCKWSNNSCAYDAVLFVLYNLWKSDEAKYTASFAHLRNRWMDMASSSFKKYAKGEYNLEEVRDYIRRALHREYPTVFVFGRNMSVEAVMMTLLRTDVTFLSDDFVVAVAR
;
A
#
# COMPACT_ATOMS: atom_id res chain seq x y z
N GLY A 1 -25.59 -10.27 -7.44
CA GLY A 1 -25.11 -10.90 -6.20
C GLY A 1 -23.63 -10.67 -6.06
N CYS A 2 -23.12 -10.64 -4.83
CA CYS A 2 -21.68 -10.56 -4.53
C CYS A 2 -20.93 -11.76 -5.12
N SER A 3 -19.71 -11.58 -5.63
CA SER A 3 -18.89 -12.71 -6.12
C SER A 3 -18.52 -13.64 -4.97
N GLY A 4 -18.27 -14.93 -5.26
CA GLY A 4 -17.90 -15.92 -4.24
C GLY A 4 -16.66 -15.50 -3.45
N ARG A 5 -15.66 -14.93 -4.14
CA ARG A 5 -14.45 -14.39 -3.51
C ARG A 5 -14.76 -13.21 -2.58
N LEU A 6 -15.51 -12.23 -3.05
CA LEU A 6 -15.84 -11.06 -2.21
C LEU A 6 -16.69 -11.47 -1.01
N ARG A 7 -17.56 -12.47 -1.17
CA ARG A 7 -18.32 -13.07 -0.05
C ARG A 7 -17.39 -13.70 0.98
N GLN A 8 -16.36 -14.41 0.53
CA GLN A 8 -15.36 -15.03 1.40
C GLN A 8 -14.53 -13.97 2.16
N GLU A 9 -14.11 -12.88 1.49
CA GLU A 9 -13.44 -11.76 2.15
C GLU A 9 -14.30 -11.16 3.28
N PHE A 10 -15.61 -10.97 3.04
CA PHE A 10 -16.52 -10.50 4.11
C PHE A 10 -16.63 -11.48 5.27
N ARG A 11 -16.72 -12.78 4.99
CA ARG A 11 -16.74 -13.81 6.04
C ARG A 11 -15.48 -13.77 6.90
N GLU A 12 -14.32 -13.60 6.27
CA GLU A 12 -13.04 -13.49 6.97
C GLU A 12 -12.95 -12.22 7.81
N LEU A 13 -13.45 -11.09 7.33
CA LEU A 13 -13.50 -9.84 8.11
C LEU A 13 -14.39 -9.97 9.35
N GLU A 14 -15.59 -10.54 9.21
CA GLU A 14 -16.50 -10.77 10.34
C GLU A 14 -15.89 -11.70 11.39
N MET A 15 -15.14 -12.72 10.94
CA MET A 15 -14.44 -13.63 11.85
C MET A 15 -13.30 -12.93 12.59
N LEU A 16 -12.52 -12.08 11.90
CA LEU A 16 -11.47 -11.29 12.53
C LEU A 16 -12.03 -10.29 13.54
N ASP A 17 -13.19 -9.70 13.27
CA ASP A 17 -13.86 -8.79 14.20
C ASP A 17 -14.25 -9.52 15.49
N ASP A 18 -14.88 -10.70 15.39
CA ASP A 18 -15.22 -11.54 16.55
C ASP A 18 -13.98 -11.99 17.34
N ILE A 19 -12.90 -12.39 16.64
CA ILE A 19 -11.62 -12.70 17.28
C ILE A 19 -11.08 -11.47 18.02
N THR A 20 -11.16 -10.29 17.41
CA THR A 20 -10.66 -9.04 18.01
C THR A 20 -11.42 -8.69 19.28
N ILE A 21 -12.75 -8.82 19.27
CA ILE A 21 -13.60 -8.61 20.44
C ILE A 21 -13.20 -9.58 21.56
N ARG A 22 -13.04 -10.87 21.25
CA ARG A 22 -12.68 -11.89 22.24
C ARG A 22 -11.27 -11.73 22.80
N ILE A 23 -10.32 -11.27 21.99
CA ILE A 23 -8.98 -10.87 22.46
C ILE A 23 -9.09 -9.71 23.44
N TYR A 24 -9.88 -8.68 23.10
CA TYR A 24 -10.09 -7.52 23.98
C TYR A 24 -10.73 -7.93 25.31
N GLU A 25 -11.72 -8.82 25.29
CA GLU A 25 -12.38 -9.36 26.47
C GLU A 25 -11.54 -10.41 27.22
N SER A 26 -10.34 -10.76 26.71
CA SER A 26 -9.48 -11.80 27.28
C SER A 26 -10.15 -13.17 27.40
N THR A 27 -11.10 -13.48 26.51
CA THR A 27 -11.86 -14.75 26.49
C THR A 27 -11.25 -15.80 25.57
N LEU A 28 -10.19 -15.45 24.83
CA LEU A 28 -9.43 -16.37 24.00
C LEU A 28 -8.17 -16.89 24.69
N PRO A 29 -7.86 -18.19 24.57
CA PRO A 29 -6.60 -18.73 25.08
C PRO A 29 -5.42 -18.17 24.29
N ILE A 30 -4.28 -17.99 24.97
CA ILE A 30 -3.02 -17.45 24.41
C ILE A 30 -2.52 -18.26 23.20
N THR A 31 -2.97 -19.51 23.07
CA THR A 31 -2.66 -20.38 21.93
C THR A 31 -3.27 -19.91 20.60
N VAL A 32 -4.28 -19.05 20.63
CA VAL A 32 -4.93 -18.45 19.44
C VAL A 32 -4.34 -17.07 19.19
N ILE A 33 -3.03 -17.01 18.89
CA ILE A 33 -2.34 -15.79 18.47
C ILE A 33 -1.38 -16.17 17.35
N ARG A 34 -1.52 -15.54 16.18
CA ARG A 34 -0.62 -15.75 15.05
C ARG A 34 -0.40 -14.47 14.23
N GLU A 35 0.64 -14.48 13.39
CA GLU A 35 1.16 -13.30 12.69
C GLU A 35 0.36 -12.90 11.44
N THR A 36 -0.33 -13.84 10.80
CA THR A 36 -1.09 -13.59 9.56
C THR A 36 -2.57 -13.85 9.74
N ARG A 37 -3.41 -13.15 8.96
CA ARG A 37 -4.87 -13.36 8.91
C ARG A 37 -5.25 -14.83 8.84
N TYR A 38 -4.73 -15.54 7.82
CA TYR A 38 -5.07 -16.93 7.58
C TYR A 38 -4.71 -17.80 8.78
N SER A 39 -3.49 -17.65 9.28
CA SER A 39 -3.03 -18.45 10.40
C SER A 39 -3.88 -18.20 11.65
N LEU A 40 -4.25 -16.94 11.92
CA LEU A 40 -5.06 -16.56 13.07
C LEU A 40 -6.48 -17.15 12.98
N ILE A 41 -7.15 -16.95 11.84
CA ILE A 41 -8.47 -17.52 11.56
C ILE A 41 -8.44 -19.04 11.71
N HIS A 42 -7.43 -19.70 11.12
CA HIS A 42 -7.31 -21.16 11.18
C HIS A 42 -7.16 -21.65 12.63
N SER A 43 -6.27 -21.06 13.43
CA SER A 43 -6.14 -21.47 14.85
C SER A 43 -7.40 -21.21 15.66
N PHE A 44 -8.13 -20.14 15.35
CA PHE A 44 -9.39 -19.86 16.01
C PHE A 44 -10.42 -20.92 15.65
N GLN A 45 -10.55 -21.29 14.38
CA GLN A 45 -11.43 -22.37 13.93
C GLN A 45 -11.05 -23.74 14.50
N GLU A 46 -9.76 -24.04 14.68
CA GLU A 46 -9.30 -25.26 15.37
C GLU A 46 -9.74 -25.30 16.83
N TYR A 47 -9.79 -24.13 17.49
CA TYR A 47 -10.18 -24.01 18.89
C TYR A 47 -11.71 -24.04 19.09
N ILE A 48 -12.45 -23.26 18.31
CA ILE A 48 -13.89 -23.05 18.49
C ILE A 48 -14.76 -24.00 17.65
N GLY A 49 -14.19 -24.59 16.60
CA GLY A 49 -14.86 -25.44 15.62
C GLY A 49 -15.10 -24.73 14.29
N THR A 50 -15.04 -25.49 13.19
CA THR A 50 -15.22 -24.99 11.81
C THR A 50 -16.67 -24.60 11.49
N GLU A 51 -17.63 -25.13 12.25
CA GLU A 51 -19.06 -24.83 12.10
C GLU A 51 -19.50 -23.57 12.87
N TYR A 52 -18.63 -23.05 13.73
CA TYR A 52 -18.92 -21.82 14.48
C TYR A 52 -19.14 -20.65 13.53
N THR A 53 -20.19 -19.88 13.76
CA THR A 53 -20.46 -18.58 13.12
C THR A 53 -20.66 -17.50 14.19
N PRO A 54 -20.11 -16.28 14.02
CA PRO A 54 -20.35 -15.18 14.96
C PRO A 54 -21.84 -14.87 15.16
N VAL A 55 -22.23 -14.46 16.38
CA VAL A 55 -23.63 -14.28 16.78
C VAL A 55 -24.37 -13.23 15.94
N ASN A 56 -23.67 -12.16 15.54
CA ASN A 56 -24.24 -11.05 14.77
C ASN A 56 -24.00 -11.16 13.25
N MET A 57 -23.62 -12.34 12.76
CA MET A 57 -23.31 -12.52 11.35
C MET A 57 -24.56 -12.43 10.46
N ASP A 58 -24.47 -11.71 9.34
CA ASP A 58 -25.52 -11.66 8.32
C ASP A 58 -25.81 -13.09 7.79
N ALA A 59 -27.09 -13.46 7.71
CA ALA A 59 -27.55 -14.76 7.22
C ALA A 59 -27.01 -15.12 5.83
N ARG A 60 -26.72 -14.13 4.98
CA ARG A 60 -26.12 -14.31 3.65
C ARG A 60 -24.63 -14.61 3.72
N LEU A 61 -23.95 -14.31 4.81
CA LEU A 61 -22.54 -14.60 5.01
C LEU A 61 -22.32 -15.90 5.79
N MET A 62 -23.31 -16.39 6.54
CA MET A 62 -23.18 -17.67 7.26
C MET A 62 -22.71 -18.81 6.36
N TRP A 63 -21.95 -19.72 6.95
CA TRP A 63 -21.51 -20.97 6.34
C TRP A 63 -22.18 -22.16 6.99
N SER A 64 -22.14 -23.28 6.29
CA SER A 64 -22.64 -24.57 6.76
C SER A 64 -21.85 -25.67 6.06
N ILE A 65 -22.14 -26.91 6.40
CA ILE A 65 -21.55 -28.09 5.74
C ILE A 65 -21.77 -28.05 4.20
N ILE A 66 -22.88 -27.45 3.74
CA ILE A 66 -23.22 -27.34 2.32
C ILE A 66 -22.48 -26.17 1.64
N ASN A 67 -22.12 -25.14 2.40
CA ASN A 67 -21.48 -23.93 1.91
C ASN A 67 -20.37 -23.51 2.89
N PRO A 68 -19.26 -24.26 2.92
CA PRO A 68 -18.22 -24.13 3.93
C PRO A 68 -17.51 -22.78 3.90
N PHE A 69 -16.79 -22.48 4.98
CA PHE A 69 -15.84 -21.38 5.04
C PHE A 69 -14.51 -21.87 4.47
N ASP A 70 -14.32 -21.68 3.17
CA ASP A 70 -13.10 -22.11 2.48
C ASP A 70 -12.08 -20.99 2.47
N MET A 71 -11.00 -21.17 3.22
CA MET A 71 -9.86 -20.27 3.17
C MET A 71 -9.02 -20.54 1.93
N VAL A 72 -9.24 -19.73 0.89
CA VAL A 72 -8.42 -19.78 -0.33
C VAL A 72 -7.21 -18.89 -0.14
N ASP A 73 -6.00 -19.45 -0.16
CA ASP A 73 -4.77 -18.66 -0.11
C ASP A 73 -4.66 -17.76 -1.34
N ALA A 74 -4.33 -16.48 -1.13
CA ALA A 74 -4.16 -15.51 -2.19
C ALA A 74 -2.84 -15.69 -2.96
N THR A 75 -2.00 -16.66 -2.57
CA THR A 75 -0.74 -17.02 -3.27
C THR A 75 -0.97 -17.60 -4.68
N ASP A 76 -2.15 -18.15 -4.96
CA ASP A 76 -2.50 -18.71 -6.28
C ASP A 76 -2.87 -17.64 -7.33
N LEU A 77 -2.81 -16.36 -6.98
CA LEU A 77 -2.90 -15.29 -7.96
C LEU A 77 -1.58 -15.19 -8.73
N GLU A 78 -1.45 -15.98 -9.79
CA GLU A 78 -0.59 -15.60 -10.90
C GLU A 78 -1.06 -14.23 -11.40
N TRP A 79 -0.29 -13.19 -11.08
CA TRP A 79 -0.54 -11.84 -11.59
C TRP A 79 -0.39 -11.85 -13.11
N GLU A 80 -1.50 -12.09 -13.81
CA GLU A 80 -1.53 -11.99 -15.26
C GLU A 80 -1.40 -10.51 -15.63
N LYS A 81 -0.16 -10.09 -15.94
CA LYS A 81 0.21 -8.71 -16.30
C LYS A 81 -0.53 -8.16 -17.53
N THR A 82 -1.38 -8.95 -18.17
CA THR A 82 -2.12 -8.63 -19.39
C THR A 82 -3.24 -7.61 -19.15
N PHE A 83 -3.76 -7.48 -17.93
CA PHE A 83 -4.86 -6.56 -17.61
C PHE A 83 -4.43 -5.10 -17.38
N ILE A 84 -3.13 -4.82 -17.25
CA ILE A 84 -2.60 -3.45 -17.13
C ILE A 84 -1.96 -3.05 -18.45
N THR A 85 -2.78 -2.61 -19.41
CA THR A 85 -2.28 -1.99 -20.64
C THR A 85 -1.86 -0.55 -20.37
N HIS A 86 -0.68 -0.36 -19.78
CA HIS A 86 0.04 0.92 -19.90
C HIS A 86 0.63 1.05 -21.32
N ASN A 87 -0.23 1.09 -22.33
CA ASN A 87 0.16 1.62 -23.61
C ASN A 87 -0.14 3.12 -23.59
N PRO A 88 0.87 4.01 -23.45
CA PRO A 88 0.63 5.42 -23.68
C PRO A 88 0.06 5.58 -25.08
N SER A 89 -1.15 6.13 -25.16
CA SER A 89 -1.82 6.49 -26.39
C SER A 89 -0.86 7.35 -27.22
N LYS A 90 -0.32 6.78 -28.30
CA LYS A 90 0.53 7.53 -29.23
C LYS A 90 -0.34 8.60 -29.87
N LEU A 91 -0.18 9.83 -29.39
CA LEU A 91 -0.65 11.04 -30.04
C LEU A 91 -0.25 11.03 -31.51
N PHE A 92 -1.26 11.19 -32.36
CA PHE A 92 -1.15 11.43 -33.79
C PHE A 92 -0.05 12.46 -34.09
N LYS A 93 0.91 12.09 -34.94
CA LYS A 93 1.63 13.05 -35.78
C LYS A 93 1.39 12.68 -37.23
N SER A 94 0.72 13.61 -37.90
CA SER A 94 0.36 13.60 -39.31
C SER A 94 1.59 13.79 -40.21
N SER A 95 1.53 13.13 -41.38
CA SER A 95 2.08 13.56 -42.68
C SER A 95 3.61 13.61 -42.87
N LYS A 96 4.15 12.73 -43.73
CA LYS A 96 4.28 13.00 -45.19
C LYS A 96 4.57 11.72 -46.00
N GLN A 97 3.95 11.73 -47.18
CA GLN A 97 4.06 10.96 -48.43
C GLN A 97 5.43 10.37 -48.82
N VAL A 98 5.65 9.46 -49.78
CA VAL A 98 4.92 8.53 -50.68
C VAL A 98 6.06 7.83 -51.48
N ASN A 99 5.89 6.56 -51.86
CA ASN A 99 6.34 5.87 -53.09
C ASN A 99 6.87 4.45 -52.78
N LEU A 100 6.70 3.42 -53.60
CA LEU A 100 5.81 3.09 -54.73
C LEU A 100 6.16 1.62 -55.08
N LEU A 101 5.24 0.91 -55.74
CA LEU A 101 5.37 -0.39 -56.44
C LEU A 101 5.14 -1.68 -55.62
N GLY A 102 3.96 -2.28 -55.84
CA GLY A 102 3.58 -3.66 -55.45
C GLY A 102 4.09 -4.71 -56.47
N PRO A 103 3.36 -5.82 -56.76
CA PRO A 103 2.19 -6.42 -56.12
C PRO A 103 2.37 -7.93 -55.75
N GLN A 104 1.37 -8.46 -55.01
CA GLN A 104 1.00 -9.86 -54.66
C GLN A 104 0.94 -10.82 -55.90
N PRO A 105 0.58 -12.15 -55.86
CA PRO A 105 -0.03 -12.99 -54.80
C PRO A 105 0.45 -14.50 -54.75
N GLY A 106 -0.08 -15.35 -53.86
CA GLY A 106 0.32 -16.78 -53.90
C GLY A 106 -0.29 -17.88 -53.00
N ARG A 107 -1.57 -17.80 -52.61
CA ARG A 107 -2.46 -18.94 -52.23
C ARG A 107 -2.19 -19.83 -50.97
N PRO A 108 -3.24 -20.55 -50.48
CA PRO A 108 -3.40 -21.00 -49.09
C PRO A 108 -3.48 -22.53 -48.91
N SER A 109 -3.24 -23.04 -47.69
CA SER A 109 -3.94 -24.24 -47.16
C SER A 109 -3.71 -24.50 -45.66
N LEU A 110 -4.83 -24.73 -44.98
CA LEU A 110 -5.08 -25.30 -43.63
C LEU A 110 -4.53 -26.76 -43.48
N PRO A 111 -4.70 -27.47 -42.34
CA PRO A 111 -4.25 -27.22 -40.97
C PRO A 111 -3.60 -28.49 -40.34
N SER A 112 -3.26 -28.39 -39.04
CA SER A 112 -3.04 -29.51 -38.08
C SER A 112 -1.65 -30.12 -38.02
N THR A 113 -1.02 -30.07 -36.84
CA THR A 113 -0.74 -31.26 -36.00
C THR A 113 -0.07 -30.81 -34.70
N ILE A 114 -0.58 -31.31 -33.59
CA ILE A 114 -0.05 -31.14 -32.23
C ILE A 114 1.34 -31.78 -32.18
N HIS A 115 2.36 -31.01 -31.79
CA HIS A 115 3.62 -31.58 -31.32
C HIS A 115 4.08 -30.83 -30.08
N GLU A 116 4.01 -31.56 -28.96
CA GLU A 116 4.66 -31.26 -27.70
C GLU A 116 6.15 -31.02 -27.94
N SER A 117 6.67 -29.86 -27.52
CA SER A 117 8.09 -29.56 -27.58
C SER A 117 8.54 -28.84 -26.30
N LEU A 118 9.50 -29.49 -25.64
CA LEU A 118 10.26 -29.01 -24.49
C LEU A 118 10.92 -27.67 -24.83
N ASN A 119 10.50 -26.59 -24.18
CA ASN A 119 10.97 -25.25 -24.50
C ASN A 119 12.30 -24.96 -23.79
N VAL A 120 13.42 -25.29 -24.46
CA VAL A 120 14.76 -24.84 -24.08
C VAL A 120 14.83 -23.32 -24.25
N ARG A 121 15.06 -22.59 -23.15
CA ARG A 121 15.16 -21.13 -23.15
C ARG A 121 16.43 -20.68 -23.89
N ASN A 122 16.27 -20.19 -25.12
CA ASN A 122 17.33 -19.46 -25.81
C ASN A 122 17.44 -18.03 -25.25
N VAL A 123 18.51 -17.76 -24.51
CA VAL A 123 18.83 -16.41 -24.02
C VAL A 123 19.51 -15.64 -25.16
N THR A 124 18.84 -14.61 -25.66
CA THR A 124 19.45 -13.62 -26.58
C THR A 124 20.22 -12.58 -25.76
N PRO A 125 21.41 -12.13 -26.21
CA PRO A 125 22.17 -11.12 -25.48
C PRO A 125 21.43 -9.77 -25.51
N MET A 126 21.26 -9.16 -24.33
CA MET A 126 20.60 -7.86 -24.19
C MET A 126 21.47 -6.73 -24.80
N LYS A 127 20.85 -5.85 -25.60
CA LYS A 127 21.47 -4.58 -26.00
C LYS A 127 21.79 -3.73 -24.77
N ALA A 128 22.94 -3.06 -24.80
CA ALA A 128 23.38 -2.14 -23.76
C ALA A 128 22.29 -1.09 -23.46
N ALA A 129 22.03 -0.89 -22.17
CA ALA A 129 20.97 0.01 -21.69
C ALA A 129 21.31 1.47 -22.00
N GLU A 130 20.57 2.03 -22.95
CA GLU A 130 20.45 3.48 -23.09
C GLU A 130 19.81 4.03 -21.79
N LYS A 131 20.39 5.10 -21.22
CA LYS A 131 19.99 5.70 -19.93
C LYS A 131 18.53 6.15 -19.96
N ARG A 132 17.60 5.24 -19.63
CA ARG A 132 16.21 5.57 -19.34
C ARG A 132 16.17 6.31 -18.00
N LYS A 133 15.46 7.44 -17.93
CA LYS A 133 15.11 8.08 -16.65
C LYS A 133 14.39 7.04 -15.81
N VAL A 134 15.03 6.59 -14.73
CA VAL A 134 14.45 5.63 -13.79
C VAL A 134 13.17 6.25 -13.24
N PRO A 135 12.01 5.59 -13.33
CA PRO A 135 10.81 6.04 -12.64
C PRO A 135 11.14 6.20 -11.15
N VAL A 136 10.87 7.37 -10.58
CA VAL A 136 11.11 7.61 -9.15
C VAL A 136 10.19 6.69 -8.37
N SER A 137 10.73 5.57 -7.89
CA SER A 137 10.02 4.70 -6.97
C SER A 137 9.84 5.45 -5.65
N PRO A 138 8.65 5.38 -5.01
CA PRO A 138 8.47 5.91 -3.66
C PRO A 138 9.52 5.30 -2.73
N ALA A 139 10.13 6.13 -1.88
CA ALA A 139 11.00 5.60 -0.84
C ALA A 139 10.16 5.16 0.36
N GLY A 140 10.60 4.10 1.03
CA GLY A 140 9.99 3.57 2.24
C GLY A 140 11.04 2.84 3.09
N CYS A 141 10.65 2.47 4.31
CA CYS A 141 11.48 1.70 5.24
C CYS A 141 11.04 0.24 5.28
N LYS A 142 11.92 -0.60 5.84
CA LYS A 142 11.50 -1.89 6.40
C LYS A 142 10.65 -1.65 7.65
N TRP A 143 9.50 -2.32 7.70
CA TRP A 143 8.65 -2.35 8.89
C TRP A 143 9.38 -2.97 10.06
N SER A 144 9.32 -2.35 11.24
CA SER A 144 9.88 -2.92 12.47
C SER A 144 9.23 -2.37 13.74
N ASN A 145 9.14 -3.22 14.77
CA ASN A 145 8.72 -2.80 16.11
C ASN A 145 7.37 -2.05 16.13
N ASN A 146 6.35 -2.61 15.46
CA ASN A 146 5.01 -2.00 15.33
C ASN A 146 5.03 -0.58 14.74
N SER A 147 5.94 -0.30 13.78
CA SER A 147 6.10 1.02 13.16
C SER A 147 5.03 1.41 12.14
N CYS A 148 4.10 0.51 11.79
CA CYS A 148 3.26 0.63 10.61
C CYS A 148 2.50 1.97 10.52
N ALA A 149 1.98 2.47 11.64
CA ALA A 149 1.30 3.77 11.68
C ALA A 149 2.23 4.95 11.38
N TYR A 150 3.48 4.88 11.87
CA TYR A 150 4.49 5.89 11.60
C TYR A 150 4.99 5.81 10.15
N ASP A 151 5.20 4.59 9.65
CA ASP A 151 5.60 4.34 8.26
C ASP A 151 4.57 4.95 7.29
N ALA A 152 3.27 4.70 7.54
CA ALA A 152 2.18 5.22 6.73
C ALA A 152 2.17 6.76 6.64
N VAL A 153 2.38 7.45 7.76
CA VAL A 153 2.37 8.93 7.79
C VAL A 153 3.67 9.51 7.26
N LEU A 154 4.82 9.06 7.78
CA LEU A 154 6.12 9.65 7.45
C LEU A 154 6.51 9.43 5.99
N PHE A 155 6.09 8.32 5.36
CA PHE A 155 6.43 8.10 3.95
C PHE A 155 5.58 8.96 3.03
N VAL A 156 4.31 9.17 3.36
CA VAL A 156 3.48 10.14 2.62
C VAL A 156 4.11 11.53 2.71
N LEU A 157 4.50 11.96 3.91
CA LEU A 157 5.14 13.26 4.12
C LEU A 157 6.51 13.36 3.41
N TYR A 158 7.33 12.31 3.47
CA TYR A 158 8.62 12.28 2.80
C TYR A 158 8.47 12.32 1.27
N ASN A 159 7.62 11.49 0.70
CA ASN A 159 7.44 11.45 -0.76
C ASN A 159 6.80 12.73 -1.27
N LEU A 160 5.89 13.35 -0.50
CA LEU A 160 5.39 14.70 -0.76
C LEU A 160 6.54 15.71 -0.76
N TRP A 161 7.32 15.76 0.32
CA TRP A 161 8.46 16.67 0.45
C TRP A 161 9.48 16.49 -0.67
N LYS A 162 9.79 15.24 -1.03
CA LYS A 162 10.76 14.88 -2.08
C LYS A 162 10.29 15.24 -3.49
N SER A 163 8.98 15.35 -3.71
CA SER A 163 8.43 15.76 -5.01
C SER A 163 8.83 17.19 -5.39
N ASP A 164 9.02 18.07 -4.40
CA ASP A 164 9.58 19.42 -4.57
C ASP A 164 10.17 19.89 -3.22
N GLU A 165 11.46 19.60 -3.02
CA GLU A 165 12.12 19.84 -1.73
C GLU A 165 12.11 21.31 -1.34
N ALA A 166 12.25 22.22 -2.31
CA ALA A 166 12.30 23.66 -2.05
C ALA A 166 10.93 24.17 -1.60
N LYS A 167 9.87 23.84 -2.37
CA LYS A 167 8.50 24.23 -2.06
C LYS A 167 8.05 23.69 -0.70
N TYR A 168 8.18 22.39 -0.48
CA TYR A 168 7.63 21.77 0.74
C TYR A 168 8.48 22.03 1.98
N THR A 169 9.78 22.30 1.85
CA THR A 169 10.55 22.87 2.97
C THR A 169 9.96 24.20 3.43
N ALA A 170 9.66 25.10 2.49
CA ALA A 170 9.06 26.39 2.82
C ALA A 170 7.64 26.24 3.39
N SER A 171 6.82 25.38 2.78
CA SER A 171 5.46 25.10 3.27
C SER A 171 5.45 24.50 4.67
N PHE A 172 6.34 23.54 4.98
CA PHE A 172 6.42 22.93 6.31
C PHE A 172 6.85 23.95 7.36
N ALA A 173 7.81 24.82 7.04
CA ALA A 173 8.24 25.90 7.93
C ALA A 173 7.10 26.92 8.19
N HIS A 174 6.26 27.20 7.18
CA HIS A 174 5.14 28.13 7.32
C HIS A 174 4.05 27.61 8.29
N LEU A 175 3.93 26.29 8.46
CA LEU A 175 3.03 25.71 9.46
C LEU A 175 3.44 26.06 10.90
N ARG A 176 4.67 26.56 11.12
CA ARG A 176 5.24 26.89 12.43
C ARG A 176 5.08 25.75 13.43
N ASN A 177 5.27 24.53 12.93
CA ASN A 177 5.02 23.30 13.67
C ASN A 177 6.34 22.55 13.86
N ARG A 178 6.75 22.42 15.12
CA ARG A 178 8.02 21.78 15.50
C ARG A 178 8.19 20.37 14.93
N TRP A 179 7.10 19.62 14.75
CA TRP A 179 7.13 18.26 14.23
C TRP A 179 7.42 18.26 12.73
N MET A 180 6.84 19.21 11.99
CA MET A 180 7.09 19.38 10.56
C MET A 180 8.49 19.93 10.30
N ASP A 181 8.97 20.83 11.15
CA ASP A 181 10.37 21.31 11.11
C ASP A 181 11.36 20.16 11.38
N MET A 182 11.06 19.32 12.38
CA MET A 182 11.84 18.13 12.70
C MET A 182 11.84 17.12 11.55
N ALA A 183 10.68 16.87 10.94
CA ALA A 183 10.53 15.98 9.80
C ALA A 183 11.33 16.51 8.60
N SER A 184 11.14 17.78 8.21
CA SER A 184 11.87 18.41 7.10
C SER A 184 13.39 18.34 7.31
N SER A 185 13.85 18.67 8.51
CA SER A 185 15.28 18.61 8.86
C SER A 185 15.83 17.20 8.76
N SER A 186 15.07 16.19 9.20
CA SER A 186 15.48 14.79 9.14
C SER A 186 15.47 14.26 7.69
N PHE A 187 14.48 14.66 6.88
CA PHE A 187 14.43 14.32 5.45
C PHE A 187 15.62 14.90 4.68
N LYS A 188 16.04 16.13 4.99
CA LYS A 188 17.26 16.72 4.40
C LYS A 188 18.51 15.91 4.76
N LYS A 189 18.61 15.43 6.00
CA LYS A 189 19.74 14.59 6.43
C LYS A 189 19.74 13.22 5.72
N TYR A 190 18.57 12.60 5.55
CA TYR A 190 18.42 11.41 4.71
C TYR A 190 18.81 11.67 3.24
N ALA A 191 18.38 12.80 2.66
CA ALA A 191 18.72 13.16 1.29
C ALA A 191 20.24 13.37 1.08
N LYS A 192 20.97 13.73 2.14
CA LYS A 192 22.44 13.82 2.16
C LYS A 192 23.14 12.47 2.46
N GLY A 193 22.39 11.43 2.80
CA GLY A 193 22.93 10.13 3.19
C GLY A 193 23.49 10.08 4.61
N GLU A 194 23.19 11.06 5.46
CA GLU A 194 23.66 11.10 6.86
C GLU A 194 22.91 10.11 7.77
N TYR A 195 21.68 9.76 7.39
CA TYR A 195 20.82 8.78 8.05
C TYR A 195 20.09 7.95 7.00
N ASN A 196 19.60 6.78 7.37
CA ASN A 196 18.60 6.04 6.60
C ASN A 196 17.17 6.45 7.01
N LEU A 197 16.14 5.98 6.28
CA LEU A 197 14.75 6.36 6.58
C LEU A 197 14.26 5.73 7.88
N GLU A 198 14.72 4.53 8.25
CA GLU A 198 14.39 3.87 9.51
C GLU A 198 14.85 4.70 10.71
N GLU A 199 16.03 5.29 10.63
CA GLU A 199 16.60 6.19 11.64
C GLU A 199 15.82 7.50 11.72
N VAL A 200 15.43 8.08 10.58
CA VAL A 200 14.56 9.27 10.55
C VAL A 200 13.21 8.96 11.23
N ARG A 201 12.61 7.82 10.90
CA ARG A 201 11.36 7.36 11.53
C ARG A 201 11.53 7.19 13.03
N ASP A 202 12.54 6.43 13.46
CA ASP A 202 12.73 6.10 14.86
C ASP A 202 13.14 7.32 15.69
N TYR A 203 13.83 8.30 15.09
CA TYR A 203 14.07 9.60 15.71
C TYR A 203 12.78 10.34 16.03
N ILE A 204 11.85 10.44 15.06
CA ILE A 204 10.55 11.09 15.27
C ILE A 204 9.70 10.30 16.27
N ARG A 205 9.69 8.96 16.19
CA ARG A 205 8.99 8.09 17.16
C ARG A 205 9.48 8.30 18.58
N ARG A 206 10.80 8.36 18.79
CA ARG A 206 11.39 8.61 20.12
C ARG A 206 11.08 10.02 20.62
N ALA A 207 11.07 11.01 19.73
CA ALA A 207 10.68 12.37 20.08
C ALA A 207 9.20 12.44 20.52
N LEU A 208 8.30 11.78 19.80
CA LEU A 208 6.89 11.65 20.17
C LEU A 208 6.70 10.90 21.48
N HIS A 209 7.43 9.80 21.69
CA HIS A 209 7.40 9.06 22.95
C HIS A 209 7.89 9.91 24.13
N ARG A 210 8.96 10.69 23.94
CA ARG A 210 9.48 11.56 25.00
C ARG A 210 8.46 12.63 25.41
N GLU A 211 7.74 13.18 24.43
CA GLU A 211 6.77 14.24 24.68
C GLU A 211 5.45 13.70 25.26
N TYR A 212 4.93 12.59 24.73
CA TYR A 212 3.69 11.97 25.16
C TYR A 212 3.92 10.49 25.48
N PRO A 213 4.58 10.19 26.62
CA PRO A 213 5.05 8.84 26.95
C PRO A 213 3.92 7.82 27.16
N THR A 214 2.72 8.28 27.50
CA THR A 214 1.53 7.43 27.67
C THR A 214 0.79 7.16 26.36
N VAL A 215 0.94 8.04 25.36
CA VAL A 215 0.24 7.95 24.07
C VAL A 215 1.13 7.25 23.06
N PHE A 216 2.31 7.80 22.77
CA PHE A 216 3.23 7.27 21.78
C PHE A 216 4.23 6.32 22.41
N VAL A 217 3.78 5.20 22.98
CA VAL A 217 4.67 4.21 23.59
C VAL A 217 5.52 3.54 22.52
N PHE A 218 6.85 3.64 22.63
CA PHE A 218 7.76 3.05 21.65
C PHE A 218 7.58 1.53 21.59
N GLY A 219 7.46 0.99 20.38
CA GLY A 219 7.26 -0.45 20.14
C GLY A 219 5.85 -0.99 20.34
N ARG A 220 4.88 -0.16 20.76
CA ARG A 220 3.46 -0.57 20.76
C ARG A 220 2.77 -0.18 19.45
N ASN A 221 1.65 -0.86 19.19
CA ASN A 221 0.72 -0.47 18.13
C ASN A 221 0.24 0.96 18.33
N MET A 222 0.02 1.66 17.22
CA MET A 222 -0.39 3.05 17.24
C MET A 222 -1.44 3.35 16.16
N SER A 223 -2.31 4.32 16.43
CA SER A 223 -3.25 4.83 15.44
C SER A 223 -2.55 5.75 14.44
N VAL A 224 -2.82 5.53 13.14
CA VAL A 224 -2.40 6.43 12.06
C VAL A 224 -2.93 7.85 12.28
N GLU A 225 -4.19 7.96 12.69
CA GLU A 225 -4.84 9.24 12.98
C GLU A 225 -4.10 9.99 14.09
N ALA A 226 -3.76 9.33 15.19
CA ALA A 226 -3.05 9.96 16.31
C ALA A 226 -1.67 10.51 15.88
N VAL A 227 -0.93 9.74 15.07
CA VAL A 227 0.36 10.18 14.51
C VAL A 227 0.15 11.37 13.58
N MET A 228 -0.78 11.27 12.62
CA MET A 228 -1.05 12.30 11.63
C MET A 228 -1.50 13.61 12.27
N MET A 229 -2.48 13.56 13.16
CA MET A 229 -3.02 14.73 13.84
C MET A 229 -1.99 15.38 14.76
N THR A 230 -1.13 14.60 15.39
CA THR A 230 -0.06 15.18 16.23
C THR A 230 1.03 15.82 15.39
N LEU A 231 1.47 15.16 14.32
CA LEU A 231 2.51 15.69 13.43
C LEU A 231 2.04 16.93 12.67
N LEU A 232 0.77 17.01 12.29
CA LEU A 232 0.22 18.15 11.53
C LEU A 232 -0.47 19.20 12.40
N ARG A 233 -0.49 19.05 13.72
CA ARG A 233 -1.11 20.01 14.62
C ARG A 233 -0.45 21.39 14.48
N THR A 234 -1.24 22.38 14.10
CA THR A 234 -0.83 23.79 14.04
C THR A 234 -1.65 24.61 15.02
N ASP A 235 -1.00 25.53 15.73
CA ASP A 235 -1.68 26.48 16.61
C ASP A 235 -2.31 27.66 15.83
N VAL A 236 -2.03 27.74 14.53
CA VAL A 236 -2.65 28.70 13.61
C VAL A 236 -4.01 28.15 13.19
N THR A 237 -5.03 28.41 14.01
CA THR A 237 -6.42 28.39 13.54
C THR A 237 -6.55 29.37 12.40
N PHE A 238 -7.21 29.01 11.29
CA PHE A 238 -7.46 29.88 10.13
C PHE A 238 -7.81 31.32 10.57
N LEU A 239 -6.80 32.21 10.63
CA LEU A 239 -7.04 33.64 10.72
C LEU A 239 -7.42 34.04 9.30
N SER A 240 -8.71 34.25 9.09
CA SER A 240 -9.33 34.58 7.81
C SER A 240 -9.00 36.01 7.35
N ASP A 241 -7.77 36.48 7.52
CA ASP A 241 -7.42 37.86 7.19
C ASP A 241 -6.81 38.01 5.79
N ASP A 242 -6.40 36.91 5.14
CA ASP A 242 -5.81 36.96 3.79
C ASP A 242 -6.83 36.92 2.63
N PHE A 243 -8.15 36.88 2.92
CA PHE A 243 -9.18 36.89 1.87
C PHE A 243 -9.88 38.25 1.65
N VAL A 244 -9.56 39.28 2.45
CA VAL A 244 -10.28 40.58 2.38
C VAL A 244 -9.55 41.65 1.54
N VAL A 245 -8.28 41.46 1.16
CA VAL A 245 -7.52 42.52 0.46
C VAL A 245 -7.54 42.40 -1.08
N ALA A 246 -8.11 41.34 -1.67
CA ALA A 246 -8.13 41.15 -3.12
C ALA A 246 -9.42 41.61 -3.84
N VAL A 247 -10.37 42.27 -3.16
CA VAL A 247 -11.61 42.81 -3.78
C VAL A 247 -11.73 44.34 -3.66
N ALA A 248 -10.68 45.03 -3.23
CA ALA A 248 -10.68 46.49 -3.18
C ALA A 248 -9.39 47.11 -3.74
N ARG A 249 -9.08 46.86 -5.02
CA ARG A 249 -8.35 47.76 -5.92
C ARG A 249 -8.78 47.57 -7.35
#